data_AF-A0A222T9W8-F1
#
_entry.id   AF-A0A222T9W8-F1
#
_cell.length_a   1.000
_cell.length_b   1.000
_cell.length_c   1.000
_cell.angle_alpha   90.00
_cell.angle_beta   90.00
_cell.angle_gamma   90.00
#
_symmetry.space_group_name_H-M   'P 1'
#
loop_
_entity.id
_entity.type
_entity.pdbx_description
1 polymer ?
#
loop_
_entity_poly.entity_id
_entity_poly.type
_entity_poly.pdbx_seq_one_letter_code
_entity_poly.pdbx_strand_id
1 'polypeptide(L)'
;MPVRPTDPVPCRVTVCRDCCCGSPKVTGIDHAAQIARLGEEAPVRVSGCLDVCDQANVIVVQPSAAGRAAGGRPVWLGLVNDPEATEDVVAWVTAGGPGVAPLPDILDLYAFSPRRRASPEPSSGGR
;
A
#
# COMPACT_ATOMS: atom_id res chain seq x y z
N MET A 1 -17.21 22.34 -12.77
CA MET A 1 -18.19 21.28 -13.08
C MET A 1 -18.24 20.33 -11.89
N PRO A 2 -19.41 20.05 -11.28
CA PRO A 2 -19.44 19.17 -10.12
C PRO A 2 -19.20 17.73 -10.58
N VAL A 3 -18.29 17.02 -9.91
CA VAL A 3 -18.04 15.59 -10.17
C VAL A 3 -19.32 14.81 -9.88
N ARG A 4 -19.76 13.97 -10.83
CA ARG A 4 -20.86 13.03 -10.60
C ARG A 4 -20.31 11.81 -9.85
N PRO A 5 -21.02 11.26 -8.86
CA PRO A 5 -20.52 10.13 -8.07
C PRO A 5 -20.67 8.79 -8.81
N THR A 6 -20.10 8.66 -10.01
CA THR A 6 -20.25 7.47 -10.86
C THR A 6 -18.97 6.95 -11.50
N ASP A 7 -17.83 7.61 -11.29
CA ASP A 7 -16.56 7.03 -11.74
C ASP A 7 -16.23 5.79 -10.90
N PRO A 8 -15.84 4.67 -11.53
CA PRO A 8 -15.44 3.47 -10.81
C PRO A 8 -14.35 3.80 -9.81
N VAL A 9 -14.49 3.32 -8.57
CA VAL A 9 -13.49 3.56 -7.52
C VAL A 9 -12.13 3.02 -7.99
N PRO A 10 -11.09 3.86 -8.12
CA PRO A 10 -9.78 3.40 -8.56
C PRO A 10 -9.11 2.56 -7.47
N CYS A 11 -7.97 1.97 -7.80
CA CYS A 11 -7.05 1.46 -6.78
C CYS A 11 -6.72 2.57 -5.79
N ARG A 12 -6.43 2.18 -4.55
CA ARG A 12 -5.89 3.11 -3.53
C ARG A 12 -4.60 2.52 -3.00
N VAL A 13 -3.69 3.39 -2.60
CA VAL A 13 -2.39 2.99 -2.07
C VAL A 13 -2.29 3.50 -0.64
N THR A 14 -2.02 2.61 0.31
CA THR A 14 -1.71 3.01 1.69
C THR A 14 -0.24 2.79 1.96
N VAL A 15 0.40 3.77 2.59
CA VAL A 15 1.83 3.78 2.83
C VAL A 15 2.09 3.95 4.32
N CYS A 16 2.88 3.06 4.92
CA CYS A 16 3.28 3.13 6.32
C CYS A 16 4.39 4.17 6.47
N ARG A 17 4.23 5.16 7.35
CA ARG A 17 5.24 6.23 7.58
C ARG A 17 5.52 6.51 9.05
N ASP A 18 5.32 5.51 9.89
CA ASP A 18 5.71 5.59 11.30
C ASP A 18 7.14 5.08 11.52
N CYS A 19 7.48 4.80 12.78
CA CYS A 19 8.81 4.58 13.33
C CYS A 19 9.74 3.61 12.58
N CYS A 20 9.22 2.72 11.71
CA CYS A 20 10.03 1.79 10.89
C CYS A 20 9.92 1.98 9.36
N CYS A 21 8.94 2.72 8.83
CA CYS A 21 8.66 2.77 7.37
C CYS A 21 8.73 4.20 6.78
N GLY A 22 9.09 5.20 7.58
CA GLY A 22 9.30 6.58 7.15
C GLY A 22 10.35 7.30 8.00
N SER A 23 11.25 6.54 8.61
CA SER A 23 12.26 7.03 9.55
C SER A 23 13.66 6.74 9.02
N PRO A 24 14.72 7.34 9.62
CA PRO A 24 16.11 7.08 9.24
C PRO A 24 16.56 5.61 9.34
N LYS A 25 15.73 4.70 9.86
CA LYS A 25 16.00 3.26 9.87
C LYS A 25 16.01 2.65 8.47
N VAL A 26 15.22 3.22 7.55
CA VAL A 26 15.25 2.84 6.13
C VAL A 26 16.01 3.94 5.39
N THR A 27 17.28 3.67 5.12
CA THR A 27 18.18 4.63 4.44
C THR A 27 18.20 4.39 2.94
N GLY A 28 18.67 5.38 2.17
CA GLY A 28 18.81 5.26 0.71
C GLY A 28 17.52 5.52 -0.08
N ILE A 29 16.41 5.84 0.61
CA ILE A 29 15.13 6.17 -0.02
C ILE A 29 14.65 7.58 0.37
N ASP A 30 14.18 8.31 -0.63
CA ASP A 30 13.38 9.52 -0.42
C ASP A 30 11.90 9.13 -0.25
N HIS A 31 11.48 8.98 1.00
CA HIS A 31 10.11 8.59 1.36
C HIS A 31 9.05 9.60 0.89
N ALA A 32 9.41 10.89 0.79
CA ALA A 32 8.50 11.94 0.36
C ALA A 32 8.32 11.90 -1.15
N ALA A 33 9.42 11.74 -1.91
CA ALA A 33 9.37 11.54 -3.35
C ALA A 33 8.58 10.27 -3.71
N GLN A 34 8.75 9.17 -2.97
CA GLN A 34 7.97 7.94 -3.19
C GLN A 34 6.45 8.18 -3.03
N ILE A 35 6.03 8.92 -2.00
CA ILE A 35 4.60 9.25 -1.80
C ILE A 35 4.10 10.14 -2.94
N ALA A 36 4.87 11.16 -3.31
CA ALA A 36 4.50 12.08 -4.38
C ALA A 36 4.30 11.31 -5.69
N ARG A 37 5.25 10.44 -6.04
CA ARG A 37 5.22 9.63 -7.25
C ARG A 37 4.01 8.69 -7.30
N LEU A 38 3.74 7.95 -6.22
CA LEU A 38 2.54 7.11 -6.12
C LEU A 38 1.24 7.92 -6.24
N GLY A 39 1.25 9.15 -5.71
CA GLY A 39 0.12 10.08 -5.71
C GLY A 39 -0.24 10.65 -7.08
N GLU A 40 0.66 10.58 -8.06
CA GLU A 40 0.39 10.99 -9.44
C GLU A 40 -0.62 10.05 -10.12
N GLU A 41 -0.65 8.77 -9.74
CA GLU A 41 -1.39 7.72 -10.45
C GLU A 41 -2.53 7.12 -9.62
N ALA A 42 -2.48 7.24 -8.28
CA ALA A 42 -3.55 6.77 -7.42
C ALA A 42 -3.71 7.58 -6.13
N PRO A 43 -4.92 7.59 -5.53
CA PRO A 43 -5.12 8.14 -4.20
C PRO A 43 -4.23 7.45 -3.16
N VAL A 44 -3.30 8.20 -2.58
CA VAL A 44 -2.40 7.74 -1.52
C VAL A 44 -2.93 8.14 -0.15
N ARG A 45 -2.99 7.18 0.78
CA ARG A 45 -3.18 7.41 2.21
C ARG A 45 -1.89 7.13 2.96
N VAL A 46 -1.37 8.12 3.66
CA VAL A 46 -0.31 7.91 4.64
C VAL A 46 -0.91 7.37 5.93
N SER A 47 -0.32 6.31 6.46
CA SER A 47 -0.71 5.65 7.71
C SER A 47 0.40 5.73 8.74
N GLY A 48 0.03 5.63 10.02
CA GLY A 48 0.96 5.31 11.10
C GLY A 48 1.48 3.87 10.98
N CYS A 49 1.82 3.23 12.09
CA CYS A 49 2.31 1.85 12.05
C CYS A 49 1.23 0.86 11.54
N LEU A 50 1.64 -0.06 10.67
CA LEU A 50 0.81 -1.19 10.21
C LEU A 50 1.13 -2.50 10.94
N ASP A 51 1.87 -2.43 12.05
CA ASP A 51 2.25 -3.56 12.91
C ASP A 51 3.07 -4.68 12.26
N VAL A 52 3.73 -4.35 11.16
CA VAL A 52 4.56 -5.26 10.35
C VAL A 52 5.97 -4.67 10.19
N CYS A 53 6.53 -4.21 11.32
CA CYS A 53 7.78 -3.45 11.34
C CYS A 53 8.96 -4.18 10.67
N ASP A 54 9.00 -5.52 10.76
CA ASP A 54 10.06 -6.34 10.16
C ASP A 54 10.03 -6.35 8.62
N GLN A 55 8.95 -5.87 8.02
CA GLN A 55 8.82 -5.79 6.56
C GLN A 55 9.43 -4.51 5.99
N ALA A 56 9.59 -3.44 6.79
CA ALA A 56 10.06 -2.12 6.38
C ALA A 56 9.35 -1.51 5.14
N ASN A 57 9.36 -0.18 5.04
CA ASN A 57 8.71 0.59 3.95
C ASN A 57 7.42 -0.03 3.35
N VAL A 58 6.41 -0.31 4.18
CA VAL A 58 5.23 -1.09 3.76
C VAL A 58 4.28 -0.25 2.89
N ILE A 59 3.89 -0.82 1.75
CA ILE A 59 2.86 -0.32 0.85
C ILE A 59 1.73 -1.35 0.75
N VAL A 60 0.48 -0.89 0.80
CA VAL A 60 -0.72 -1.73 0.63
C VAL A 60 -1.52 -1.20 -0.55
N VAL A 61 -1.68 -2.02 -1.58
CA VAL A 61 -2.50 -1.69 -2.74
C VAL A 61 -3.90 -2.26 -2.53
N GLN A 62 -4.88 -1.37 -2.34
CA GLN A 62 -6.28 -1.75 -2.31
C GLN A 62 -6.85 -1.86 -3.73
N PRO A 63 -7.62 -2.92 -4.03
CA PRO A 63 -8.21 -3.11 -5.36
C PRO A 63 -9.16 -1.96 -5.74
N SER A 64 -9.33 -1.75 -7.04
CA SER A 64 -10.39 -0.92 -7.62
C SER A 64 -11.78 -1.54 -7.43
N ALA A 65 -12.85 -0.86 -7.83
CA ALA A 65 -14.20 -1.44 -7.87
C ALA A 65 -14.25 -2.69 -8.76
N ALA A 66 -13.65 -2.62 -9.96
CA ALA A 66 -13.54 -3.76 -10.88
C ALA A 66 -12.70 -4.89 -10.27
N GLY A 67 -11.57 -4.56 -9.65
CA GLY A 67 -10.72 -5.55 -8.97
C GLY A 67 -11.46 -6.28 -7.85
N ARG A 68 -12.24 -5.57 -7.03
CA ARG A 68 -13.08 -6.19 -6.00
C ARG A 68 -14.14 -7.12 -6.59
N ALA A 69 -14.82 -6.69 -7.66
CA ALA A 69 -15.83 -7.50 -8.34
C ALA A 69 -15.23 -8.78 -8.92
N ALA A 70 -13.99 -8.73 -9.39
CA ALA A 70 -13.21 -9.89 -9.84
C ALA A 70 -12.62 -10.73 -8.69
N GLY A 71 -12.94 -10.44 -7.42
CA GLY A 71 -12.45 -11.18 -6.26
C GLY A 71 -11.10 -10.72 -5.71
N GLY A 72 -10.52 -9.65 -6.27
CA GLY A 72 -9.29 -9.04 -5.80
C GLY A 72 -9.29 -8.71 -4.31
N ARG A 73 -8.12 -8.85 -3.69
CA ARG A 73 -7.88 -8.55 -2.27
C ARG A 73 -6.73 -7.55 -2.15
N PRO A 74 -6.63 -6.82 -1.03
CA PRO A 74 -5.48 -5.96 -0.79
C PRO A 74 -4.18 -6.77 -0.87
N VAL A 75 -3.19 -6.25 -1.59
CA VAL A 75 -1.84 -6.81 -1.66
C VAL A 75 -0.92 -5.97 -0.79
N TRP A 76 -0.10 -6.65 0.00
CA TRP A 76 0.83 -6.05 0.95
C TRP A 76 2.25 -6.24 0.43
N LEU A 77 2.98 -5.14 0.30
CA LEU A 77 4.33 -5.08 -0.22
C LEU A 77 5.24 -4.53 0.88
N GLY A 78 6.27 -5.27 1.24
CA GLY A 78 7.31 -4.86 2.17
C GLY A 78 8.60 -4.54 1.42
N LEU A 79 9.58 -3.95 2.09
CA LEU A 79 10.93 -3.74 1.57
C LEU A 79 10.99 -2.96 0.23
N VAL A 80 9.98 -2.13 -0.08
CA VAL A 80 9.91 -1.34 -1.33
C VAL A 80 10.88 -0.15 -1.28
N ASN A 81 12.14 -0.43 -1.02
CA ASN A 81 13.18 0.56 -0.70
C ASN A 81 13.86 1.14 -1.94
N ASP A 82 13.62 0.54 -3.10
CA ASP A 82 14.19 0.93 -4.38
C ASP A 82 13.18 1.74 -5.23
N PRO A 83 13.61 2.80 -5.94
CA PRO A 83 12.75 3.56 -6.84
C PRO A 83 12.12 2.71 -7.96
N GLU A 84 12.82 1.71 -8.51
CA GLU A 84 12.30 0.84 -9.57
C GLU A 84 11.10 0.03 -9.07
N ALA A 85 11.19 -0.50 -7.85
CA ALA A 85 10.06 -1.18 -7.22
C ALA A 85 8.84 -0.24 -7.01
N THR A 86 9.08 1.06 -6.83
CA THR A 86 7.99 2.05 -6.76
C THR A 86 7.33 2.21 -8.13
N GLU A 87 8.12 2.28 -9.20
CA GLU A 87 7.62 2.36 -10.58
C GLU A 87 6.84 1.10 -10.97
N ASP A 88 7.27 -0.08 -10.54
CA ASP A 88 6.53 -1.33 -10.74
C ASP A 88 5.16 -1.30 -10.07
N VAL A 89 5.07 -0.77 -8.84
CA VAL A 89 3.79 -0.57 -8.14
C VAL A 89 2.90 0.40 -8.90
N VAL A 90 3.47 1.49 -9.40
CA VAL A 90 2.75 2.48 -10.20
C VAL A 90 2.20 1.84 -11.48
N ALA A 91 3.05 1.19 -12.27
CA ALA A 91 2.67 0.54 -13.51
C ALA A 91 1.56 -0.51 -13.29
N TRP A 92 1.66 -1.29 -12.21
CA TRP A 92 0.64 -2.27 -11.87
C TRP A 92 -0.70 -1.64 -11.46
N VAL A 93 -0.66 -0.57 -10.67
CA VAL A 93 -1.85 0.19 -10.28
C VAL A 93 -2.54 0.81 -11.50
N THR A 94 -1.78 1.39 -12.43
CA THR A 94 -2.29 1.96 -13.69
C THR A 94 -2.86 0.88 -14.61
N ALA A 95 -2.31 -0.34 -14.60
CA ALA A 95 -2.87 -1.50 -15.30
C ALA A 95 -4.17 -2.05 -14.66
N GLY A 96 -4.58 -1.53 -13.50
CA GLY A 96 -5.83 -1.88 -12.82
C GLY A 96 -5.65 -2.59 -11.47
N GLY A 97 -4.42 -2.96 -11.13
CA GLY A 97 -4.03 -3.50 -9.83
C GLY A 97 -4.71 -4.83 -9.45
N PRO A 98 -4.82 -5.13 -8.14
CA PRO A 98 -5.24 -6.44 -7.66
C PRO A 98 -6.61 -6.87 -8.20
N GLY A 99 -6.65 -8.07 -8.79
CA GLY A 99 -7.85 -8.68 -9.36
C GLY A 99 -8.19 -8.23 -10.80
N VAL A 100 -7.55 -7.17 -11.31
CA VAL A 100 -7.69 -6.74 -12.72
C VAL A 100 -6.43 -7.09 -13.51
N ALA A 101 -5.27 -6.68 -13.01
CA ALA A 101 -3.96 -7.01 -13.58
C ALA A 101 -3.28 -8.09 -12.72
N PRO A 102 -2.62 -9.09 -13.33
CA PRO A 102 -1.81 -10.04 -12.57
C PRO A 102 -0.73 -9.30 -11.78
N LEU A 103 -0.36 -9.81 -10.61
CA LEU A 103 0.77 -9.28 -9.86
C LEU A 103 2.04 -9.55 -10.69
N PRO A 104 2.85 -8.52 -11.03
CA PRO A 104 4.13 -8.73 -11.70
C PRO A 104 5.07 -9.60 -10.84
N ASP A 105 5.82 -10.50 -11.48
CA ASP A 105 6.76 -11.40 -10.79
C ASP A 105 7.77 -10.64 -9.91
N ILE A 106 8.20 -9.46 -10.36
CA ILE A 106 9.09 -8.59 -9.58
C ILE A 106 8.42 -8.12 -8.28
N LEU A 107 7.13 -7.79 -8.31
CA LEU A 107 6.37 -7.39 -7.13
C LEU A 107 6.04 -8.57 -6.19
N ASP A 108 6.01 -9.80 -6.70
CA ASP A 108 5.84 -11.00 -5.87
C ASP A 108 7.01 -11.17 -4.88
N LEU A 109 8.22 -10.71 -5.22
CA LEU A 109 9.37 -10.71 -4.31
C LEU A 109 9.16 -9.81 -3.07
N TYR A 110 8.31 -8.79 -3.19
CA TYR A 110 7.97 -7.86 -2.11
C TYR A 110 6.68 -8.26 -1.39
N ALA A 111 5.91 -9.19 -1.97
CA ALA A 111 4.60 -9.57 -1.46
C ALA A 111 4.72 -10.38 -0.17
N PHE A 112 3.92 -10.00 0.82
CA PHE A 112 3.82 -10.76 2.06
C PHE A 112 2.37 -10.81 2.55
N SER A 113 2.07 -11.78 3.42
CA SER A 113 0.79 -11.82 4.12
C SER A 113 0.99 -11.30 5.55
N PRO A 114 0.35 -10.19 5.96
CA PRO A 114 0.41 -9.77 7.35
C PRO A 114 -0.21 -10.87 8.20
N ARG A 115 0.48 -11.27 9.27
CA ARG A 115 -0.13 -12.17 10.26
C ARG A 115 -1.32 -11.42 10.85
N ARG A 116 -2.53 -12.01 10.83
CA ARG A 116 -3.70 -11.41 11.48
C ARG A 116 -3.34 -11.11 12.93
N ARG A 117 -3.44 -9.84 13.34
CA ARG A 117 -3.49 -9.48 14.75
C ARG A 117 -4.74 -10.15 15.34
N ALA A 118 -4.58 -10.99 16.37
CA ALA A 118 -5.67 -11.31 17.28
C ALA A 118 -6.17 -9.97 17.85
N SER A 119 -7.48 -9.71 17.74
CA SER A 119 -8.09 -8.42 18.10
C SER A 119 -7.50 -7.86 19.39
N PRO A 120 -7.17 -6.56 19.48
CA PRO A 120 -6.79 -5.98 20.76
C PRO A 120 -7.91 -6.24 21.76
N GLU A 121 -7.60 -6.87 22.90
CA GLU A 121 -8.50 -6.87 24.05
C GLU A 121 -8.78 -5.41 24.43
N PRO A 122 -10.02 -5.04 24.75
CA PRO A 122 -10.31 -3.69 25.21
C PRO A 122 -9.55 -3.47 26.52
N SER A 123 -8.59 -2.56 26.49
CA SER A 123 -7.91 -2.05 27.67
C SER A 123 -8.96 -1.55 28.67
N SER A 124 -9.25 -2.33 29.69
CA SER A 124 -9.92 -1.88 30.91
C SER A 124 -9.01 -0.84 31.57
N GLY A 125 -9.29 0.43 31.28
CA GLY A 125 -8.62 1.57 31.89
C GLY A 125 -8.82 1.55 33.40
N GLY A 126 -7.73 1.39 34.14
CA GLY A 126 -7.66 1.57 35.58
C GLY A 126 -6.86 2.82 35.92
N ARG A 127 -7.56 3.89 36.28
CA ARG A 127 -7.33 4.72 37.47
C ARG A 127 -8.35 5.85 37.57
#